data_AF-A0A6N9BRP8-F1
#
_entry.id   AF-A0A6N9BRP8-F1
#
_cell.length_a   1.000
_cell.length_b   1.000
_cell.length_c   1.000
_cell.angle_alpha   90.00
_cell.angle_beta   90.00
_cell.angle_gamma   90.00
#
_symmetry.space_group_name_H-M   'P 1'
#
loop_
_entity.id
_entity.type
_entity.pdbx_description
1 polymer ?
#
loop_
_entity_poly.entity_id
_entity_poly.type
_entity_poly.pdbx_seq_one_letter_code
_entity_poly.pdbx_strand_id
1 'polypeptide(L)'
;MSAYARQVKAGLTVLALCACAPVAHGAEAAAAAVRASQVRESERRAAAWNLSAADWSRYEELMAGRRGAWSPDAAPLLVLGAHARTGAERRRFAEAFVLAEHARVEGELAFERAVQAAWTRLFPGRPRIAAPAGSLSGAAVERYAVVLDRDCGDCGRRLRAYFELGTPLDVYVRGAADDADLRAWAAAQAVQTGAVRAGRVKRDPRWVIYPN
;
A
#
# COMPACT_ATOMS: atom_id res chain seq x y z
N MET A 1 -50.09 -21.17 -95.17
CA MET A 1 -51.27 -20.27 -95.25
C MET A 1 -52.11 -20.49 -94.01
N SER A 2 -52.34 -19.42 -93.23
CA SER A 2 -53.27 -19.31 -92.08
C SER A 2 -53.01 -20.23 -90.87
N ALA A 3 -53.11 -19.81 -89.60
CA ALA A 3 -53.60 -18.57 -89.03
C ALA A 3 -53.00 -18.34 -87.63
N TYR A 4 -52.99 -17.05 -87.29
CA TYR A 4 -52.67 -16.39 -86.03
C TYR A 4 -53.57 -16.83 -84.86
N ALA A 5 -53.02 -17.05 -83.65
CA ALA A 5 -53.78 -16.87 -82.41
C ALA A 5 -52.86 -16.56 -81.21
N ARG A 6 -53.15 -15.41 -80.60
CA ARG A 6 -52.49 -14.74 -79.46
C ARG A 6 -52.43 -15.60 -78.21
N GLN A 7 -51.31 -15.52 -77.47
CA GLN A 7 -51.32 -15.76 -76.02
C GLN A 7 -50.97 -14.48 -75.27
N VAL A 8 -51.82 -14.20 -74.30
CA VAL A 8 -51.87 -13.01 -73.45
C VAL A 8 -50.84 -13.18 -72.33
N LYS A 9 -49.89 -12.25 -72.21
CA LYS A 9 -49.05 -12.10 -71.03
C LYS A 9 -49.82 -11.32 -69.97
N ALA A 10 -50.22 -11.98 -68.89
CA ALA A 10 -50.69 -11.34 -67.66
C ALA A 10 -49.91 -11.94 -66.49
N GLY A 11 -48.66 -11.51 -66.33
CA GLY A 11 -47.85 -11.82 -65.15
C GLY A 11 -48.21 -10.84 -64.04
N LEU A 12 -49.06 -11.27 -63.11
CA LEU A 12 -49.43 -10.52 -61.91
C LEU A 12 -48.17 -10.26 -61.07
N THR A 13 -47.73 -9.01 -61.02
CA THR A 13 -46.61 -8.58 -60.17
C THR A 13 -47.15 -8.42 -58.75
N VAL A 14 -46.89 -9.39 -57.87
CA VAL A 14 -47.15 -9.23 -56.43
C VAL A 14 -46.00 -8.45 -55.84
N LEU A 15 -46.18 -7.14 -55.69
CA LEU A 15 -45.33 -6.30 -54.84
C LEU A 15 -45.73 -6.57 -53.39
N ALA A 16 -45.08 -7.56 -52.77
CA ALA A 16 -45.12 -7.73 -51.33
C ALA A 16 -44.30 -6.60 -50.69
N LEU A 17 -44.96 -5.50 -50.32
CA LEU A 17 -44.42 -4.53 -49.37
C LEU A 17 -44.35 -5.22 -48.00
N CYS A 18 -43.22 -5.87 -47.74
CA CYS A 18 -42.82 -6.22 -46.39
C CYS A 18 -42.40 -4.93 -45.68
N ALA A 19 -43.35 -4.27 -45.00
CA ALA A 19 -43.05 -3.17 -44.09
C ALA A 19 -42.40 -3.74 -42.82
N CYS A 20 -41.10 -4.02 -42.89
CA CYS A 20 -40.28 -4.16 -41.68
C CYS A 20 -40.16 -2.78 -41.02
N ALA A 21 -40.97 -2.52 -40.00
CA ALA A 21 -40.69 -1.46 -39.03
C ALA A 21 -39.32 -1.74 -38.33
N PRO A 22 -38.60 -0.71 -37.84
CA PRO A 22 -37.17 -0.80 -37.59
C PRO A 22 -36.87 -1.45 -36.23
N VAL A 23 -36.82 -2.77 -36.17
CA VAL A 23 -36.36 -3.49 -34.95
C VAL A 23 -34.85 -3.28 -34.72
N ALA A 24 -34.10 -2.87 -35.74
CA ALA A 24 -32.66 -2.62 -35.67
C ALA A 24 -32.26 -1.45 -34.74
N HIS A 25 -33.07 -0.37 -34.70
CA HIS A 25 -32.74 0.82 -33.90
C HIS A 25 -32.82 0.58 -32.40
N GLY A 26 -33.71 -0.32 -31.94
CA GLY A 26 -33.84 -0.66 -30.52
C GLY A 26 -32.69 -1.53 -29.99
N ALA A 27 -32.22 -2.48 -30.81
CA ALA A 27 -31.09 -3.35 -30.47
C ALA A 27 -29.76 -2.58 -30.42
N GLU A 28 -29.55 -1.65 -31.35
CA GLU A 28 -28.35 -0.81 -31.41
C GLU A 28 -28.30 0.20 -30.24
N ALA A 29 -29.44 0.81 -29.89
CA ALA A 29 -29.55 1.67 -28.71
C ALA A 29 -29.31 0.90 -27.39
N ALA A 30 -29.84 -0.32 -27.28
CA ALA A 30 -29.59 -1.18 -26.11
C ALA A 30 -28.11 -1.59 -25.99
N ALA A 31 -27.46 -1.96 -27.10
CA ALA A 31 -26.04 -2.28 -27.13
C ALA A 31 -25.17 -1.05 -26.78
N ALA A 32 -25.53 0.14 -27.26
CA ALA A 32 -24.87 1.40 -26.91
C ALA A 32 -25.01 1.72 -25.41
N ALA A 33 -26.19 1.50 -24.82
CA ALA A 33 -26.42 1.71 -23.40
C ALA A 33 -25.58 0.77 -22.52
N VAL A 34 -25.48 -0.51 -22.89
CA VAL A 34 -24.62 -1.50 -22.20
C VAL A 34 -23.15 -1.10 -22.28
N ARG A 35 -22.66 -0.72 -23.47
CA ARG A 35 -21.27 -0.28 -23.66
C ARG A 35 -20.96 0.96 -22.83
N ALA A 36 -21.86 1.94 -22.81
CA ALA A 36 -21.72 3.14 -21.99
C ALA A 36 -21.67 2.81 -20.50
N SER A 37 -22.44 1.81 -20.04
CA SER A 37 -22.39 1.34 -18.66
C SER A 37 -21.04 0.71 -18.30
N GLN A 38 -20.50 -0.13 -19.18
CA GLN A 38 -19.20 -0.77 -18.98
C GLN A 38 -18.06 0.25 -18.93
N VAL A 39 -18.10 1.26 -19.81
CA VAL A 39 -17.11 2.36 -19.78
C VAL A 39 -17.16 3.12 -18.46
N ARG A 40 -18.36 3.50 -17.99
CA ARG A 40 -18.51 4.18 -16.69
C ARG A 40 -18.00 3.33 -15.52
N GLU A 41 -18.22 2.02 -15.57
CA GLU A 41 -17.70 1.12 -14.54
C GLU A 41 -16.17 1.05 -14.57
N SER A 42 -15.58 0.92 -15.75
CA SER A 42 -14.13 0.95 -15.97
C SER A 42 -13.51 2.25 -15.44
N GLU A 43 -14.12 3.40 -15.76
CA GLU A 43 -13.71 4.72 -15.25
C GLU A 43 -13.78 4.78 -13.72
N ARG A 44 -14.84 4.26 -13.11
CA ARG A 44 -14.97 4.22 -11.65
C ARG A 44 -13.88 3.37 -11.00
N ARG A 45 -13.58 2.20 -11.58
CA ARG A 45 -12.53 1.30 -11.07
C ARG A 45 -11.14 1.94 -11.25
N ALA A 46 -10.88 2.56 -12.39
CA ALA A 46 -9.65 3.30 -12.65
C ALA A 46 -9.44 4.45 -11.65
N ALA A 47 -10.49 5.24 -11.40
CA ALA A 47 -10.45 6.37 -10.49
C ALA A 47 -10.09 5.96 -9.04
N ALA A 48 -10.52 4.78 -8.59
CA ALA A 48 -10.16 4.25 -7.26
C ALA A 48 -8.64 4.03 -7.09
N TRP A 49 -7.89 3.92 -8.19
CA TRP A 49 -6.45 3.75 -8.22
C TRP A 49 -5.70 4.98 -8.76
N ASN A 50 -6.41 6.11 -8.97
CA ASN A 50 -5.90 7.30 -9.65
C ASN A 50 -5.29 6.97 -11.04
N LEU A 51 -5.94 6.06 -11.76
CA LEU A 51 -5.56 5.61 -13.09
C LEU A 51 -6.48 6.21 -14.15
N SER A 52 -5.96 6.35 -15.37
CA SER A 52 -6.81 6.64 -16.53
C SER A 52 -7.59 5.40 -16.96
N ALA A 53 -8.70 5.58 -17.70
CA ALA A 53 -9.42 4.47 -18.30
C ALA A 53 -8.52 3.59 -19.20
N ALA A 54 -7.57 4.21 -19.91
CA ALA A 54 -6.60 3.50 -20.74
C ALA A 54 -5.61 2.66 -19.90
N ASP A 55 -5.18 3.16 -18.75
CA ASP A 55 -4.35 2.38 -17.81
C ASP A 55 -5.13 1.20 -17.24
N TRP A 56 -6.42 1.37 -16.97
CA TRP A 56 -7.29 0.29 -16.48
C TRP A 56 -7.51 -0.79 -17.53
N SER A 57 -7.83 -0.43 -18.78
CA SER A 57 -7.95 -1.42 -19.87
C SER A 57 -6.66 -2.21 -20.06
N ARG A 58 -5.50 -1.53 -19.99
CA ARG A 58 -4.20 -2.21 -20.06
C ARG A 58 -3.96 -3.16 -18.87
N TYR A 59 -4.39 -2.78 -17.68
CA TYR A 59 -4.35 -3.66 -16.52
C TYR A 59 -5.19 -4.92 -16.76
N GLU A 60 -6.42 -4.76 -17.25
CA GLU A 60 -7.32 -5.89 -17.57
C GLU A 60 -6.71 -6.82 -18.63
N GLU A 61 -6.10 -6.28 -19.68
CA GLU A 61 -5.38 -7.06 -20.70
C GLU A 61 -4.21 -7.87 -20.11
N LEU A 62 -3.41 -7.25 -19.23
CA LEU A 62 -2.30 -7.95 -18.56
C LEU A 62 -2.82 -9.07 -17.65
N MET A 63 -3.90 -8.80 -16.92
CA MET A 63 -4.55 -9.75 -16.02
C MET A 63 -5.25 -10.89 -16.76
N ALA A 64 -5.73 -10.68 -17.98
CA ALA A 64 -6.24 -11.75 -18.84
C ALA A 64 -5.14 -12.73 -19.31
N GLY A 65 -3.86 -12.35 -19.18
CA GLY A 65 -2.71 -13.16 -19.56
C GLY A 65 -2.04 -13.90 -18.39
N ARG A 66 -0.77 -14.28 -18.60
CA ARG A 66 0.04 -14.99 -17.58
C ARG A 66 0.14 -14.25 -16.25
N ARG A 67 0.06 -12.92 -16.26
CA ARG A 67 0.16 -12.14 -15.02
C ARG A 67 -1.00 -12.42 -14.08
N GLY A 68 -2.23 -12.47 -14.59
CA GLY A 68 -3.39 -12.84 -13.75
C GLY A 68 -3.38 -14.32 -13.38
N ALA A 69 -2.86 -15.21 -14.23
CA ALA A 69 -2.66 -16.61 -13.86
C ALA A 69 -1.68 -16.79 -12.69
N TRP A 70 -0.63 -15.97 -12.60
CA TRP A 70 0.34 -16.01 -11.50
C TRP A 70 -0.12 -15.26 -10.26
N SER A 71 -0.89 -14.18 -10.41
CA SER A 71 -1.30 -13.33 -9.30
C SER A 71 -2.67 -12.68 -9.58
N PRO A 72 -3.78 -13.43 -9.41
CA PRO A 72 -5.13 -12.97 -9.77
C PRO A 72 -5.57 -11.68 -9.09
N ASP A 73 -5.10 -11.42 -7.87
CA ASP A 73 -5.49 -10.26 -7.06
C ASP A 73 -4.41 -9.17 -7.00
N ALA A 74 -3.52 -9.15 -7.99
CA ALA A 74 -2.43 -8.18 -8.01
C ALA A 74 -2.96 -6.74 -8.15
N ALA A 75 -2.45 -5.85 -7.30
CA ALA A 75 -2.79 -4.43 -7.32
C ALA A 75 -2.47 -3.81 -8.70
N PRO A 76 -3.38 -3.03 -9.30
CA PRO A 76 -3.22 -2.45 -10.63
C PRO A 76 -1.92 -1.65 -10.81
N LEU A 77 -1.55 -0.82 -9.83
CA LEU A 77 -0.33 -0.02 -9.87
C LEU A 77 0.95 -0.89 -9.88
N LEU A 78 0.97 -2.01 -9.16
CA LEU A 78 2.09 -2.96 -9.19
C LEU A 78 2.19 -3.69 -10.52
N VAL A 79 1.05 -4.10 -11.09
CA VAL A 79 1.01 -4.76 -12.40
C VAL A 79 1.50 -3.79 -13.48
N LEU A 80 0.92 -2.60 -13.56
CA LEU A 80 1.27 -1.59 -14.55
C LEU A 80 2.73 -1.11 -14.40
N GLY A 81 3.20 -0.93 -13.17
CA GLY A 81 4.59 -0.55 -12.88
C GLY A 81 5.61 -1.62 -13.28
N ALA A 82 5.34 -2.90 -12.99
CA ALA A 82 6.21 -4.00 -13.41
C ALA A 82 6.27 -4.15 -14.93
N HIS A 83 5.13 -4.00 -15.59
CA HIS A 83 4.96 -4.16 -17.04
C HIS A 83 5.05 -2.83 -17.82
N ALA A 84 5.59 -1.77 -17.22
CA ALA A 84 5.74 -0.46 -17.87
C ALA A 84 6.59 -0.54 -19.15
N ARG A 85 6.18 0.17 -20.21
CA ARG A 85 6.86 0.17 -21.52
C ARG A 85 8.09 1.06 -21.52
N THR A 86 8.10 2.08 -20.67
CA THR A 86 9.15 3.10 -20.61
C THR A 86 9.54 3.40 -19.17
N GLY A 87 10.71 3.99 -18.97
CA GLY A 87 11.12 4.48 -17.66
C GLY A 87 10.18 5.57 -17.11
N ALA A 88 9.59 6.40 -17.98
CA ALA A 88 8.63 7.42 -17.57
C ALA A 88 7.32 6.83 -17.06
N GLU A 89 6.77 5.83 -17.77
CA GLU A 89 5.59 5.09 -17.28
C GLU A 89 5.89 4.42 -15.93
N ARG A 90 7.06 3.78 -15.82
CA ARG A 90 7.47 3.08 -14.58
C ARG A 90 7.55 4.04 -13.39
N ARG A 91 8.15 5.22 -13.58
CA ARG A 91 8.21 6.26 -12.54
C ARG A 91 6.82 6.75 -12.14
N ARG A 92 5.97 7.09 -13.11
CA ARG A 92 4.59 7.55 -12.85
C ARG A 92 3.80 6.55 -12.00
N PHE A 93 3.87 5.25 -12.33
CA PHE A 93 3.18 4.22 -11.54
C PHE A 93 3.81 3.97 -10.17
N ALA A 94 5.14 4.08 -10.06
CA ALA A 94 5.83 3.96 -8.77
C ALA A 94 5.46 5.12 -7.82
N GLU A 95 5.43 6.35 -8.32
CA GLU A 95 5.01 7.53 -7.55
C GLU A 95 3.55 7.40 -7.09
N ALA A 96 2.64 7.01 -8.00
CA ALA A 96 1.25 6.74 -7.65
C ALA A 96 1.11 5.63 -6.60
N PHE A 97 1.91 4.56 -6.69
CA PHE A 97 1.93 3.48 -5.71
C PHE A 97 2.38 3.97 -4.34
N VAL A 98 3.47 4.73 -4.26
CA VAL A 98 3.99 5.25 -2.98
C VAL A 98 2.98 6.20 -2.32
N LEU A 99 2.29 7.05 -3.09
CA LEU A 99 1.26 7.94 -2.56
C LEU A 99 0.06 7.15 -1.99
N ALA A 100 -0.41 6.14 -2.72
CA ALA A 100 -1.51 5.29 -2.26
C ALA A 100 -1.12 4.49 -1.01
N GLU A 101 0.10 3.95 -0.97
CA GLU A 101 0.60 3.18 0.15
C GLU A 101 0.82 4.03 1.39
N HIS A 102 1.33 5.26 1.22
CA HIS A 102 1.44 6.22 2.31
C HIS A 102 0.08 6.50 2.94
N ALA A 103 -0.96 6.77 2.13
CA ALA A 103 -2.30 7.01 2.64
C ALA A 103 -2.90 5.79 3.37
N ARG A 104 -2.66 4.57 2.85
CA ARG A 104 -3.09 3.32 3.49
C ARG A 104 -2.44 3.14 4.86
N VAL A 105 -1.12 3.27 4.92
CA VAL A 105 -0.33 3.09 6.14
C VAL A 105 -0.70 4.14 7.19
N GLU A 106 -0.93 5.39 6.82
CA GLU A 106 -1.41 6.42 7.75
C GLU A 106 -2.73 6.04 8.42
N GLY A 107 -3.69 5.50 7.66
CA GLY A 107 -4.95 4.99 8.20
C GLY A 107 -4.77 3.82 9.17
N GLU A 108 -3.89 2.89 8.83
CA GLU A 108 -3.57 1.73 9.68
C GLU A 108 -2.91 2.16 11.00
N LEU A 109 -1.99 3.12 10.96
CA LEU A 109 -1.34 3.66 12.14
C LEU A 109 -2.31 4.43 13.04
N ALA A 110 -3.18 5.24 12.43
CA ALA A 110 -4.24 5.91 13.17
C ALA A 110 -5.14 4.90 13.90
N PHE A 111 -5.50 3.80 13.22
CA PHE A 111 -6.28 2.74 13.83
C PHE A 111 -5.52 2.00 14.94
N GLU A 112 -4.24 1.66 14.74
CA GLU A 112 -3.40 1.02 15.77
C GLU A 112 -3.27 1.88 17.03
N ARG A 113 -3.15 3.20 16.90
CA ARG A 113 -3.18 4.13 18.06
C ARG A 113 -4.52 4.07 18.78
N ALA A 114 -5.63 4.02 18.04
CA ALA A 114 -6.97 3.89 18.62
C ALA A 114 -7.15 2.56 19.34
N VAL A 115 -6.63 1.45 18.78
CA VAL A 115 -6.62 0.12 19.40
C VAL A 115 -5.81 0.12 20.70
N GLN A 116 -4.63 0.74 20.70
CA GLN A 116 -3.79 0.88 21.91
C GLN A 116 -4.52 1.65 23.02
N ALA A 117 -5.17 2.77 22.67
CA ALA A 117 -5.96 3.55 23.61
C ALA A 117 -7.17 2.77 24.13
N ALA A 118 -7.85 2.01 23.25
CA ALA A 118 -8.97 1.15 23.63
C ALA A 118 -8.54 0.05 24.60
N TRP A 119 -7.41 -0.61 24.36
CA TRP A 119 -6.89 -1.63 25.28
C TRP A 119 -6.68 -1.07 26.69
N THR A 120 -6.09 0.11 26.80
CA THR A 120 -5.83 0.76 28.09
C THR A 120 -7.11 1.01 28.87
N ARG A 121 -8.19 1.42 28.19
CA ARG A 121 -9.51 1.65 28.80
C ARG A 121 -10.23 0.35 29.18
N LEU A 122 -10.19 -0.65 28.30
CA LEU A 122 -10.98 -1.87 28.44
C LEU A 122 -10.30 -2.94 29.32
N PHE A 123 -8.96 -2.92 29.41
CA PHE A 123 -8.16 -3.91 30.13
C PHE A 123 -7.06 -3.24 30.98
N PRO A 124 -7.42 -2.40 31.98
CA PRO A 124 -6.44 -1.70 32.80
C PRO A 124 -5.53 -2.68 33.55
N GLY A 125 -4.23 -2.40 33.57
CA GLY A 125 -3.23 -3.24 34.24
C GLY A 125 -2.91 -4.58 33.57
N ARG A 126 -3.58 -4.93 32.46
CA ARG A 126 -3.29 -6.15 31.71
C ARG A 126 -2.31 -5.87 30.57
N PRO A 127 -1.15 -6.54 30.55
CA PRO A 127 -0.21 -6.40 29.43
C PRO A 127 -0.82 -6.97 28.14
N ARG A 128 -0.65 -6.28 27.01
CA ARG A 128 -1.09 -6.75 25.68
C ARG A 128 -0.35 -8.00 25.22
N ILE A 129 0.92 -8.10 25.58
CA ILE A 129 1.80 -9.21 25.27
C ILE A 129 2.20 -9.81 26.61
N ALA A 130 1.89 -11.09 26.82
CA ALA A 130 2.35 -11.80 28.01
C ALA A 130 3.89 -11.82 27.99
N ALA A 131 4.51 -11.49 29.12
CA ALA A 131 5.92 -11.78 29.28
C ALA A 131 6.11 -13.31 29.12
N PRO A 132 7.14 -13.77 28.40
CA PRO A 132 7.38 -15.21 28.26
C PRO A 132 7.46 -15.84 29.66
N ALA A 133 6.70 -16.92 29.85
CA ALA A 133 6.65 -17.65 31.10
C ALA A 133 8.07 -18.14 31.46
N GLY A 134 8.71 -17.50 32.44
CA GLY A 134 10.06 -17.82 32.90
C GLY A 134 11.03 -16.63 33.02
N SER A 135 10.68 -15.42 32.55
CA SER A 135 11.69 -14.36 32.35
C SER A 135 12.04 -13.47 33.56
N LEU A 136 11.51 -13.65 34.77
CA LEU A 136 11.87 -12.76 35.90
C LEU A 136 12.15 -13.48 37.23
N SER A 137 12.29 -14.80 37.23
CA SER A 137 12.77 -15.53 38.40
C SER A 137 13.88 -16.49 37.99
N GLY A 138 15.11 -15.98 37.89
CA GLY A 138 16.32 -16.81 37.87
C GLY A 138 17.07 -16.97 36.54
N ALA A 139 16.58 -16.44 35.43
CA ALA A 139 17.42 -16.29 34.24
C ALA A 139 18.42 -15.15 34.50
N ALA A 140 19.72 -15.44 34.47
CA ALA A 140 20.75 -14.40 34.51
C ALA A 140 20.47 -13.42 33.37
N VAL A 141 20.19 -12.16 33.70
CA VAL A 141 19.99 -11.12 32.69
C VAL A 141 21.31 -10.97 31.94
N GLU A 142 21.37 -11.51 30.72
CA GLU A 142 22.58 -11.48 29.89
C GLU A 142 22.95 -10.04 29.50
N ARG A 143 21.94 -9.17 29.37
CA ARG A 143 22.10 -7.76 29.03
C ARG A 143 20.85 -6.95 29.35
N TYR A 144 21.04 -5.71 29.79
CA TYR A 144 19.97 -4.74 30.01
C TYR A 144 19.83 -3.79 28.81
N ALA A 145 18.59 -3.50 28.39
CA ALA A 145 18.29 -2.43 27.44
C ALA A 145 17.72 -1.22 28.18
N VAL A 146 18.38 -0.06 28.05
CA VAL A 146 17.96 1.20 28.68
C VAL A 146 17.56 2.19 27.61
N VAL A 147 16.34 2.72 27.69
CA VAL A 147 15.85 3.80 26.84
C VAL A 147 15.75 5.07 27.67
N LEU A 148 16.30 6.18 27.17
CA LEU A 148 16.31 7.46 27.87
C LEU A 148 16.13 8.65 26.91
N ASP A 149 15.64 9.77 27.44
CA ASP A 149 15.62 11.04 26.71
C ASP A 149 16.97 11.75 26.80
N ARG A 150 17.41 12.36 25.69
CA ARG A 150 18.67 13.11 25.65
C ARG A 150 18.76 14.20 26.73
N ASP A 151 17.63 14.81 27.08
CA ASP A 151 17.53 15.93 28.02
C ASP A 151 17.43 15.48 29.48
N CYS A 152 17.64 14.19 29.75
CA CYS A 152 17.69 13.66 31.09
C CYS A 152 18.99 14.09 31.81
N GLY A 153 18.90 15.08 32.69
CA GLY A 153 20.05 15.67 33.38
C GLY A 153 20.89 14.70 34.22
N ASP A 154 20.29 13.63 34.74
CA ASP A 154 20.97 12.63 35.57
C ASP A 154 21.42 11.37 34.82
N CYS A 155 20.92 11.17 33.59
CA CYS A 155 21.10 9.90 32.87
C CYS A 155 22.56 9.64 32.51
N GLY A 156 23.31 10.67 32.11
CA GLY A 156 24.74 10.53 31.80
C GLY A 156 25.55 10.01 33.00
N ARG A 157 25.33 10.58 34.19
CA ARG A 157 26.01 10.15 35.42
C ARG A 157 25.69 8.70 35.78
N ARG A 158 24.41 8.31 35.74
CA ARG A 158 23.99 6.95 36.05
C ARG A 158 24.55 5.93 35.06
N LEU A 159 24.53 6.25 33.76
CA LEU A 159 25.08 5.39 32.72
C LEU A 159 26.58 5.13 32.89
N ARG A 160 27.36 6.16 33.23
CA ARG A 160 28.80 5.99 33.48
C ARG A 160 29.05 4.99 34.60
N ALA A 161 28.32 5.11 35.72
CA ALA A 161 28.43 4.16 36.82
C ALA A 161 28.13 2.71 36.38
N TYR A 162 27.09 2.49 35.55
CA TYR A 162 26.80 1.15 35.01
C TYR A 162 27.90 0.63 34.08
N PHE A 163 28.48 1.47 33.23
CA PHE A 163 29.59 1.08 32.35
C PHE A 163 30.88 0.78 33.14
N GLU A 164 31.18 1.55 34.19
CA GLU A 164 32.33 1.33 35.08
C GLU A 164 32.23 0.00 35.85
N LEU A 165 31.02 -0.37 36.26
CA LEU A 165 30.74 -1.66 36.89
C LEU A 165 30.77 -2.85 35.91
N GLY A 166 31.02 -2.60 34.61
CA GLY A 166 31.03 -3.65 33.59
C GLY A 166 29.64 -4.24 33.29
N THR A 167 28.56 -3.52 33.62
CA THR A 167 27.20 -3.99 33.38
C THR A 167 26.97 -4.15 31.88
N PRO A 168 26.52 -5.31 31.38
CA PRO A 168 26.17 -5.48 29.98
C PRO A 168 24.91 -4.66 29.69
N LEU A 169 25.08 -3.54 29.00
CA LEU A 169 24.03 -2.56 28.74
C LEU A 169 24.01 -2.15 27.25
N ASP A 170 22.82 -2.13 26.66
CA ASP A 170 22.53 -1.43 25.41
C ASP A 170 21.67 -0.20 25.72
N VAL A 171 22.13 0.98 25.29
CA VAL A 171 21.48 2.27 25.56
C VAL A 171 20.87 2.81 24.27
N TYR A 172 19.61 3.21 24.35
CA TYR A 172 18.86 3.84 23.26
C TYR A 172 18.47 5.26 23.67
N VAL A 173 19.00 6.25 22.96
CA VAL A 173 18.80 7.67 23.26
C VAL A 173 17.70 8.24 22.36
N ARG A 174 16.64 8.76 22.96
CA ARG A 174 15.54 9.47 22.29
C ARG A 174 15.91 10.92 22.04
N GLY A 175 15.52 11.44 20.87
CA GLY A 175 15.69 12.86 20.49
C GLY A 175 17.05 13.21 19.87
N ALA A 176 17.94 12.25 19.62
CA ALA A 176 19.17 12.48 18.85
C ALA A 176 18.85 12.51 17.35
N ALA A 177 19.15 13.63 16.68
CA ALA A 177 18.77 13.86 15.28
C ALA A 177 19.50 12.90 14.32
N ASP A 178 20.81 12.73 14.53
CA ASP A 178 21.67 11.88 13.73
C ASP A 178 22.81 11.28 14.59
N ASP A 179 23.68 10.50 13.95
CA ASP A 179 24.79 9.85 14.64
C ASP A 179 25.89 10.84 15.08
N ALA A 180 25.93 12.05 14.51
CA ALA A 180 26.84 13.10 14.96
C ALA A 180 26.32 13.75 16.25
N ASP A 181 25.02 14.05 16.32
CA ASP A 181 24.33 14.53 17.53
C ASP A 181 24.43 13.50 18.66
N LEU A 182 24.22 12.20 18.37
CA LEU A 182 24.41 11.14 19.36
C LEU A 182 25.84 11.10 19.92
N ARG A 183 26.86 11.25 19.06
CA ARG A 183 28.26 11.29 19.49
C ARG A 183 28.56 12.53 20.32
N ALA A 184 28.02 13.68 19.95
CA ALA A 184 28.17 14.92 20.69
C ALA A 184 27.52 14.83 22.08
N TRP A 185 26.29 14.31 22.16
CA TRP A 185 25.61 14.03 23.42
C TRP A 185 26.41 13.07 24.31
N ALA A 186 26.89 11.95 23.76
CA ALA A 186 27.67 10.98 24.52
C ALA A 186 28.96 11.59 25.06
N ALA A 187 29.65 12.42 24.26
CA ALA A 187 30.84 13.15 24.69
C ALA A 187 30.52 14.16 25.81
N ALA A 188 29.45 14.95 25.66
CA ALA A 188 29.02 15.92 26.67
C ALA A 188 28.64 15.25 28.00
N GLN A 189 28.02 14.07 27.93
CA GLN A 189 27.67 13.24 29.09
C GLN A 189 28.83 12.39 29.60
N ALA A 190 30.05 12.53 29.04
CA ALA A 190 31.21 11.68 29.34
C ALA A 190 30.91 10.17 29.28
N VAL A 191 29.91 9.76 28.48
CA VAL A 191 29.58 8.36 28.22
C VAL A 191 30.60 7.86 27.20
N GLN A 192 31.34 6.81 27.57
CA GLN A 192 32.51 6.33 26.82
C GLN A 192 32.25 6.30 25.31
N THR A 193 32.98 7.10 24.53
CA THR A 193 32.83 7.16 23.07
C THR A 193 33.12 5.80 22.41
N GLY A 194 33.94 4.97 23.05
CA GLY A 194 34.14 3.57 22.70
C GLY A 194 32.85 2.73 22.79
N ALA A 195 31.92 3.04 23.70
CA ALA A 195 30.62 2.38 23.78
C ALA A 195 29.69 2.80 22.62
N VAL A 196 29.77 4.04 22.15
CA VAL A 196 29.08 4.47 20.91
C VAL A 196 29.66 3.74 19.70
N ARG A 197 31.00 3.70 19.57
CA ARG A 197 31.68 2.99 18.46
C ARG A 197 31.42 1.48 18.45
N ALA A 198 31.33 0.87 19.64
CA ALA A 198 30.98 -0.54 19.80
C ALA A 198 29.48 -0.82 19.62
N GLY A 199 28.66 0.18 19.32
CA GLY A 199 27.22 0.03 19.14
C GLY A 199 26.46 -0.32 20.43
N ARG A 200 27.00 0.00 21.62
CA ARG A 200 26.30 -0.14 22.91
C ARG A 200 25.46 1.09 23.27
N VAL A 201 25.66 2.20 22.57
CA VAL A 201 24.84 3.40 22.67
C VAL A 201 24.38 3.76 21.26
N LYS A 202 23.07 3.78 21.04
CA LYS A 202 22.43 4.00 19.74
C LYS A 202 21.32 5.03 19.87
N ARG A 203 20.90 5.59 18.72
CA ARG A 203 19.62 6.32 18.66
C ARG A 203 18.48 5.34 18.87
N ASP A 204 17.42 5.75 19.57
CA ASP A 204 16.18 4.97 19.63
C ASP A 204 15.52 4.96 18.24
N PRO A 205 15.44 3.81 17.56
CA PRO A 205 14.89 3.73 16.20
C PRO A 205 13.39 4.02 16.12
N ARG A 206 12.66 4.05 17.26
CA ARG A 206 11.23 4.41 17.25
C ARG A 206 10.96 5.79 16.65
N TRP A 207 11.92 6.71 16.69
CA TRP A 207 11.81 8.05 16.09
C TRP A 207 12.09 8.08 14.58
N VAL A 208 12.68 7.02 14.02
CA VAL A 208 12.99 6.94 12.57
C VAL A 208 11.79 6.46 11.77
N ILE A 209 10.87 5.72 12.39
CA ILE A 209 9.76 5.08 11.66
C ILE A 209 8.50 5.96 11.67
N TYR A 210 8.28 6.81 12.68
CA TYR A 210 7.12 7.72 12.72
C TYR A 210 7.48 9.05 13.41
N PRO A 211 7.98 10.07 12.69
CA PRO A 211 7.97 11.43 13.21
C PRO A 211 6.52 11.91 13.33
N ASN A 212 6.15 12.49 14.47
CA ASN A 212 4.90 13.25 14.59
C ASN A 212 4.98 14.51 13.72
#